data_AF-A0A239MY75-F1
#
_entry.id   AF-A0A239MY75-F1
#
_cell.length_a   1.000
_cell.length_b   1.000
_cell.length_c   1.000
_cell.angle_alpha   90.00
_cell.angle_beta   90.00
_cell.angle_gamma   90.00
#
_symmetry.space_group_name_H-M   'P 1'
#
loop_
_entity.id
_entity.type
_entity.pdbx_description
1 polymer ?
#
loop_
_entity_poly.entity_id
_entity_poly.type
_entity_poly.pdbx_seq_one_letter_code
_entity_poly.pdbx_strand_id
1 'polypeptide(L)' 'MKITNDTTTYQVAELMGTEADELDGRIMLGLLSRECVVDTDDLTEDEWLALIDESQKIRRTEYEDA' A
#
# COMPACT_ATOMS: atom_id res chain seq x y z
N MET A 1 -11.66 2.87 -1.46
CA MET A 1 -11.42 2.29 -2.81
C MET A 1 -11.56 0.78 -2.71
N LYS A 2 -12.45 0.17 -3.50
CA LYS A 2 -12.59 -1.28 -3.55
C LYS A 2 -11.41 -1.95 -4.24
N ILE A 3 -10.84 -2.95 -3.57
CA ILE A 3 -9.78 -3.81 -4.10
C ILE A 3 -10.44 -5.01 -4.79
N THR A 4 -10.14 -5.17 -6.07
CA THR A 4 -10.62 -6.28 -6.89
C THR A 4 -9.43 -6.97 -7.56
N ASN A 5 -9.68 -8.07 -8.28
CA ASN A 5 -8.64 -8.74 -9.05
C ASN A 5 -8.08 -7.89 -10.21
N ASP A 6 -8.77 -6.80 -10.56
CA ASP A 6 -8.32 -5.87 -11.61
C ASP A 6 -7.56 -4.67 -11.03
N THR A 7 -7.47 -4.54 -9.71
CA THR A 7 -6.73 -3.47 -9.04
C THR A 7 -5.24 -3.58 -9.38
N THR A 8 -4.69 -2.51 -9.94
CA THR A 8 -3.27 -2.45 -10.31
C THR A 8 -2.44 -1.84 -9.18
N THR A 9 -1.15 -2.16 -9.16
CA THR A 9 -0.18 -1.54 -8.26
C THR A 9 -0.12 -0.03 -8.41
N TYR A 10 -0.25 0.49 -9.63
CA TYR A 10 -0.30 1.93 -9.90
C TYR A 10 -1.51 2.62 -9.27
N GLN A 11 -2.69 2.00 -9.30
CA GLN A 11 -3.88 2.56 -8.64
C GLN A 11 -3.70 2.63 -7.12
N VAL A 12 -3.03 1.64 -6.54
CA VAL A 12 -2.69 1.66 -5.11
C VAL A 12 -1.67 2.77 -4.82
N ALA A 13 -0.64 2.93 -5.66
CA ALA A 13 0.34 4.00 -5.51
C ALA A 13 -0.30 5.40 -5.59
N GLU A 14 -1.22 5.62 -6.51
CA GLU A 14 -1.97 6.88 -6.63
C GLU A 14 -2.72 7.26 -5.34
N LEU A 15 -3.24 6.27 -4.60
CA LEU A 15 -3.87 6.52 -3.29
C LEU A 15 -2.87 6.90 -2.20
N MET A 16 -1.63 6.43 -2.29
CA MET A 16 -0.60 6.70 -1.30
C MET A 16 -0.05 8.13 -1.42
N GLY A 17 -0.08 8.69 -2.62
CA GLY A 17 0.31 10.08 -2.89
C GLY A 17 1.14 10.22 -4.16
N THR A 18 1.39 11.47 -4.56
CA THR A 18 2.05 11.79 -5.84
C THR A 18 3.52 11.37 -5.93
N GLU A 19 4.15 11.06 -4.81
CA GLU A 19 5.55 10.61 -4.74
C GLU A 19 5.68 9.08 -4.78
N ALA A 20 4.57 8.34 -4.62
CA ALA A 20 4.59 6.89 -4.60
C ALA A 20 4.74 6.31 -6.02
N ASP A 21 5.55 5.26 -6.14
CA ASP A 21 5.81 4.56 -7.40
C ASP A 21 5.16 3.15 -7.44
N GLU A 22 5.37 2.42 -8.54
CA GLU A 22 4.81 1.07 -8.70
C GLU A 22 5.24 0.11 -7.58
N LEU A 23 6.46 0.26 -7.05
CA LEU A 23 6.98 -0.59 -5.99
C LEU A 23 6.25 -0.30 -4.67
N ASP A 24 6.01 0.98 -4.36
CA ASP A 24 5.22 1.38 -3.19
C ASP A 24 3.81 0.77 -3.26
N GLY A 25 3.16 0.89 -4.42
CA GLY A 25 1.85 0.30 -4.66
C GLY A 25 1.83 -1.22 -4.54
N ARG A 26 2.90 -1.90 -4.97
CA ARG A 26 3.06 -3.35 -4.82
C ARG A 26 3.19 -3.78 -3.36
N ILE A 27 4.02 -3.07 -2.58
CA ILE A 27 4.20 -3.36 -1.15
C ILE A 27 2.88 -3.14 -0.41
N MET A 28 2.23 -1.99 -0.66
CA MET A 28 0.96 -1.65 -0.05
C MET A 28 -0.14 -2.66 -0.41
N LEU A 29 -0.24 -3.11 -1.67
CA LEU A 29 -1.19 -4.15 -2.05
C LEU A 29 -0.94 -5.47 -1.28
N GLY A 30 0.32 -5.80 -1.02
CA GLY A 30 0.69 -6.92 -0.16
C GLY A 30 0.21 -6.75 1.28
N LEU A 31 0.39 -5.56 1.87
CA LEU A 31 -0.09 -5.24 3.22
C LEU A 31 -1.62 -5.28 3.33
N LEU A 32 -2.33 -4.66 2.38
CA LEU A 32 -3.79 -4.68 2.33
C LEU A 32 -4.34 -6.12 2.23
N SER A 33 -3.68 -6.96 1.42
CA SER A 33 -3.99 -8.39 1.31
C SER A 33 -3.74 -9.13 2.64
N ARG A 34 -2.63 -8.85 3.33
CA ARG A 34 -2.30 -9.44 4.64
C ARG A 34 -3.37 -9.15 5.70
N GLU A 35 -3.85 -7.91 5.72
CA GLU A 35 -4.88 -7.45 6.66
C GLU A 35 -6.32 -7.76 6.19
N CYS A 36 -6.49 -8.50 5.09
CA CYS A 36 -7.79 -8.82 4.49
C CYS A 36 -8.65 -7.58 4.15
N VAL A 37 -8.02 -6.46 3.83
CA VAL A 37 -8.70 -5.23 3.44
C VAL A 37 -9.22 -5.40 2.01
N VAL A 38 -10.54 -5.20 1.83
CA VAL A 38 -11.20 -5.27 0.51
C VAL A 38 -11.75 -3.93 0.03
N ASP A 39 -11.86 -2.96 0.94
CA ASP A 39 -12.18 -1.57 0.63
C ASP A 39 -11.33 -0.66 1.51
N THR A 40 -10.53 0.22 0.91
CA THR A 40 -9.68 1.15 1.67
C THR A 40 -10.50 2.20 2.43
N ASP A 41 -11.78 2.37 2.11
CA ASP A 41 -12.67 3.29 2.83
C ASP A 41 -13.12 2.72 4.20
N ASP A 42 -12.89 1.42 4.43
CA ASP A 42 -13.14 0.75 5.72
C ASP A 42 -12.01 1.05 6.75
N LEU A 43 -10.89 1.60 6.29
CA LEU A 43 -9.76 1.97 7.14
C LEU A 43 -9.98 3.36 7.74
N THR A 44 -9.65 3.49 9.03
CA THR A 44 -9.46 4.79 9.64
C THR A 44 -8.20 5.48 9.10
N GLU A 45 -8.13 6.80 9.26
CA GLU A 45 -6.94 7.56 8.88
C GLU A 45 -5.67 7.05 9.58
N ASP A 46 -5.78 6.71 10.88
CA ASP A 46 -4.65 6.19 11.66
C ASP A 46 -4.17 4.82 11.13
N GLU A 47 -5.09 3.92 10.77
CA GLU A 47 -4.75 2.62 10.18
C GLU A 47 -4.08 2.79 8.81
N TRP A 48 -4.60 3.70 7.97
CA TRP A 48 -3.99 4.02 6.69
C TRP A 48 -2.57 4.57 6.85
N LEU A 49 -2.36 5.53 7.76
CA LEU A 49 -1.04 6.09 8.04
C LEU A 49 -0.06 5.04 8.58
N ALA A 50 -0.53 4.11 9.41
CA ALA A 50 0.29 3.00 9.90
C ALA A 50 0.75 2.07 8.75
N LEU A 51 -0.14 1.78 7.79
CA LEU A 51 0.20 0.98 6.61
C LEU A 51 1.22 1.70 5.71
N ILE A 52 1.10 3.02 5.55
CA ILE A 52 2.08 3.84 4.80
C ILE A 52 3.45 3.77 5.49
N ASP A 53 3.52 3.92 6.81
CA ASP A 53 4.79 3.81 7.55
C ASP A 53 5.40 2.41 7.43
N GLU A 54 4.57 1.36 7.52
CA GLU A 54 5.03 -0.02 7.33
C GLU A 54 5.55 -0.27 5.90
N SER A 55 4.86 0.24 4.87
CA SER A 55 5.30 0.07 3.48
C SER A 55 6.68 0.67 3.24
N GLN A 56 6.97 1.83 3.84
CA GLN A 56 8.26 2.51 3.73
C GLN A 56 9.38 1.78 4.50
N LYS A 57 9.07 1.10 5.60
CA LYS A 57 10.03 0.23 6.30
C LYS A 57 10.40 -0.99 5.45
N ILE A 58 9.41 -1.64 4.84
CA ILE A 58 9.62 -2.80 3.96
C ILE A 58 10.47 -2.39 2.76
N ARG A 59 10.11 -1.31 2.07
CA ARG A 59 10.88 -0.80 0.92
C ARG A 59 12.35 -0.65 1.26
N ARG A 60 12.64 0.07 2.34
CA ARG A 60 14.01 0.32 2.80
C ARG A 60 14.76 -0.98 3.08
N THR A 61 14.14 -1.87 3.84
CA THR A 61 14.77 -3.11 4.33
C THR A 61 15.02 -4.13 3.22
N GLU A 62 14.09 -4.25 2.27
CA GLU A 62 14.09 -5.35 1.28
C GLU A 62 14.61 -4.93 -0.10
N TYR A 63 14.58 -3.64 -0.44
CA TYR A 63 14.89 -3.17 -1.80
C TYR A 63 16.03 -2.13 -1.85
N GLU A 64 16.27 -1.38 -0.77
CA GLU A 64 17.29 -0.32 -0.74
C GLU A 64 18.53 -0.73 0.07
N ASP A 65 18.35 -1.47 1.17
CA ASP A 65 19.43 -1.96 2.03
C ASP A 65 19.94 -3.38 1.64
N ALA A 66 19.38 -3.98 0.58
CA ALA A 66 19.67 -5.34 0.10
C ALA A 66 20.78 -5.38 -0.97
#